data_AF-A0A8C6MGF8-F1
#
_entry.id   AF-A0A8C6MGF8-F1
#
_cell.length_a   1.000
_cell.length_b   1.000
_cell.length_c   1.000
_cell.angle_alpha   90.00
_cell.angle_beta   90.00
_cell.angle_gamma   90.00
#
_symmetry.space_group_name_H-M   'P 1'
#
loop_
_entity.id
_entity.type
_entity.pdbx_description
1 polymer ?
#
loop_
_entity_poly.entity_id
_entity_poly.type
_entity_poly.pdbx_seq_one_letter_code
_entity_poly.pdbx_strand_id
1 'polypeptide(L)'
;LQYESDRSFALSLDTSEFSPEELSVKQVGRKLRVSGRTEKKQEDGKGSYFYRCQEFRQELDLPDDVDPQTVTCSLVDGRLQIQAPREKRQSDGKERIVPINVTPTNNKTAAVHVSL
;
A
#
# COMPACT_ATOMS: atom_id res chain seq x y z
N LEU A 1 6.70 -7.36 -4.52
CA LEU A 1 6.26 -7.97 -3.24
C LEU A 1 6.14 -6.86 -2.20
N GLN A 2 4.95 -6.68 -1.63
CA GLN A 2 4.71 -5.76 -0.51
C GLN A 2 4.78 -6.56 0.78
N TYR A 3 5.52 -6.06 1.76
CA TYR A 3 5.60 -6.63 3.10
C TYR A 3 5.25 -5.53 4.10
N GLU A 4 4.39 -5.86 5.03
CA GLU A 4 3.95 -4.94 6.07
C GLU A 4 4.34 -5.51 7.42
N SER A 5 4.97 -4.68 8.24
CA SER A 5 5.14 -4.95 9.67
C SER A 5 4.41 -3.88 10.47
N ASP A 6 4.15 -4.16 11.74
CA ASP A 6 3.50 -3.22 12.67
C ASP A 6 4.23 -1.85 12.75
N ARG A 7 5.50 -1.79 12.33
CA ARG A 7 6.34 -0.59 12.43
C ARG A 7 6.67 0.08 11.09
N SER A 8 6.51 -0.61 9.96
CA SER A 8 6.92 -0.06 8.67
C SER A 8 6.15 -0.63 7.49
N PHE A 9 5.95 0.25 6.51
CA PHE A 9 5.52 -0.07 5.18
C PHE A 9 6.75 -0.33 4.30
N ALA A 10 6.74 -1.42 3.52
CA ALA A 10 7.78 -1.70 2.55
C ALA A 10 7.24 -2.36 1.28
N LEU A 11 7.71 -1.87 0.13
CA LEU A 11 7.45 -2.44 -1.18
C LEU A 11 8.77 -2.68 -1.90
N SER A 12 8.91 -3.84 -2.53
CA SER A 12 10.02 -4.14 -3.43
C SER A 12 9.49 -4.53 -4.81
N LEU A 13 9.94 -3.79 -5.82
CA LEU A 13 9.64 -3.98 -7.23
C LEU A 13 10.89 -4.49 -7.95
N ASP A 14 10.75 -5.51 -8.78
CA ASP A 14 11.84 -5.93 -9.66
C ASP A 14 11.94 -4.96 -10.83
N THR A 15 13.11 -4.34 -10.98
CA THR A 15 13.43 -3.33 -11.98
C THR A 15 14.75 -3.66 -12.68
N SER A 16 15.18 -4.93 -12.65
CA SER A 16 16.53 -5.36 -13.08
C SER A 16 16.82 -5.10 -14.56
N GLU A 17 15.78 -4.93 -15.37
CA GLU A 17 15.90 -4.62 -16.80
C GLU A 17 16.19 -3.12 -17.06
N PHE A 18 16.08 -2.26 -16.05
CA PHE A 18 16.19 -0.80 -16.15
C PHE A 18 17.38 -0.27 -15.35
N SER A 19 18.05 0.76 -15.88
CA SER A 19 19.04 1.50 -15.11
C SER A 19 18.37 2.54 -14.19
N PRO A 20 19.06 3.03 -13.14
CA PRO A 20 18.49 4.02 -12.23
C PRO A 20 17.93 5.27 -12.92
N GLU A 21 18.56 5.70 -14.01
CA GLU A 21 18.24 6.92 -14.75
C GLU A 21 17.01 6.73 -15.65
N GLU A 22 16.68 5.49 -15.99
CA GLU A 22 15.50 5.09 -16.77
C GLU A 22 14.24 4.96 -15.89
N LEU A 23 14.41 4.98 -14.57
CA LEU A 23 13.35 4.85 -13.59
C LEU A 23 12.88 6.23 -13.07
N SER A 24 11.60 6.32 -12.73
CA SER A 24 11.01 7.49 -12.11
C SER A 24 10.01 7.08 -11.04
N VAL A 25 10.10 7.71 -9.87
CA VAL A 25 9.11 7.62 -8.80
C VAL A 25 8.49 8.98 -8.62
N LYS A 26 7.16 9.06 -8.72
CA LYS A 26 6.40 10.29 -8.51
C LYS A 26 5.33 10.06 -7.46
N GLN A 27 5.18 11.04 -6.59
CA GLN A 27 4.13 11.05 -5.58
C GLN A 27 3.12 12.16 -5.88
N VAL A 28 1.84 11.83 -5.83
CA VAL A 28 0.74 12.80 -5.92
C VAL A 28 -0.22 12.52 -4.77
N GLY A 29 -0.16 13.36 -3.73
CA GLY A 29 -0.86 13.11 -2.47
C GLY A 29 -0.34 11.83 -1.82
N ARG A 30 -1.21 10.82 -1.70
CA ARG A 30 -0.89 9.49 -1.15
C ARG A 30 -0.62 8.43 -2.22
N LYS A 31 -0.73 8.77 -3.50
CA LYS A 31 -0.47 7.83 -4.60
C LYS A 31 0.97 7.90 -5.05
N LEU A 32 1.64 6.75 -5.09
CA LEU A 32 2.94 6.57 -5.71
C LEU A 32 2.79 5.99 -7.11
N ARG A 33 3.57 6.54 -8.04
CA ARG A 33 3.69 6.09 -9.42
C ARG A 33 5.14 5.78 -9.70
N VAL A 34 5.42 4.52 -9.98
CA VAL A 34 6.73 4.06 -10.43
C VAL A 34 6.63 3.77 -11.91
N SER A 35 7.57 4.31 -12.69
CA SER A 35 7.66 4.03 -14.12
C SER A 35 9.10 3.81 -14.55
N GLY A 36 9.30 2.98 -15.57
CA GLY A 36 10.59 2.78 -16.22
C GLY A 36 10.42 2.66 -17.72
N ARG A 37 11.37 3.20 -18.50
CA ARG A 37 11.40 2.99 -19.95
C ARG A 37 12.84 2.83 -20.41
N THR A 38 13.14 1.73 -21.10
CA THR A 38 14.45 1.44 -21.67
C THR A 38 14.33 1.12 -23.16
N GLU A 39 15.36 1.47 -23.92
CA GLU A 39 15.53 1.10 -25.32
C GLU A 39 16.99 0.64 -25.53
N LYS A 40 17.17 -0.66 -25.78
CA LYS A 40 18.50 -1.26 -25.94
C LYS A 40 18.67 -1.77 -27.37
N LYS A 41 19.76 -1.35 -28.00
CA LYS A 41 20.24 -1.93 -29.26
C LYS A 41 20.94 -3.25 -28.94
N GLN A 42 20.54 -4.32 -29.61
CA GLN A 42 21.12 -5.65 -29.47
C GLN A 42 21.63 -6.13 -30.83
N GLU A 43 22.75 -6.83 -30.81
CA GLU A 43 23.34 -7.47 -31.99
C GLU A 43 23.04 -8.97 -31.95
N ASP A 44 22.67 -9.56 -33.10
CA ASP A 44 22.37 -10.99 -33.18
C ASP A 44 23.62 -11.89 -33.35
N GLY A 45 24.82 -11.29 -33.31
CA GLY A 45 26.10 -11.96 -33.55
C GLY A 45 26.38 -12.31 -35.02
N LYS A 46 25.47 -11.98 -35.93
CA LYS A 46 25.60 -12.15 -37.40
C LYS A 46 25.66 -10.81 -38.13
N GLY A 47 25.91 -9.72 -37.38
CA GLY A 47 25.99 -8.35 -37.91
C GLY A 47 24.64 -7.65 -38.09
N SER A 48 23.53 -8.26 -37.63
CA SER A 48 22.22 -7.60 -37.64
C SER A 48 21.92 -6.98 -36.27
N TYR A 49 21.19 -5.86 -36.28
CA TYR A 49 20.78 -5.16 -35.07
C TYR A 49 19.26 -5.16 -34.92
N PHE A 50 18.79 -5.33 -33.69
CA PHE A 50 17.40 -5.07 -33.30
C PHE A 50 17.34 -4.18 -32.07
N TYR A 51 16.23 -3.47 -31.92
CA TYR A 51 15.97 -2.64 -30.75
C TYR A 51 14.94 -3.33 -29.86
N ARG A 52 15.23 -3.40 -28.56
CA ARG A 52 14.29 -3.86 -27.55
C ARG A 52 13.87 -2.66 -26.71
N CYS A 53 12.59 -2.28 -26.83
CA CYS A 53 11.98 -1.28 -25.99
C CYS A 53 11.17 -1.98 -24.89
N GLN A 54 11.36 -1.60 -23.64
CA GLN A 54 10.55 -2.07 -22.50
C GLN A 54 10.01 -0.89 -21.73
N GLU A 55 8.77 -1.01 -21.26
CA GLU A 55 8.14 -0.03 -20.40
C GLU A 55 7.53 -0.73 -19.18
N PHE A 56 7.68 -0.10 -18.02
CA PHE A 56 7.14 -0.54 -16.74
C PHE A 56 6.34 0.60 -16.13
N ARG A 57 5.17 0.29 -15.57
CA ARG A 57 4.35 1.24 -14.78
C ARG A 57 3.67 0.50 -13.64
N GLN A 58 3.83 1.00 -12.43
CA GLN A 58 3.16 0.50 -11.23
C GLN A 58 2.62 1.69 -10.43
N GLU A 59 1.34 1.62 -10.06
CA GLU A 59 0.75 2.55 -9.10
C GLU A 59 0.43 1.83 -7.79
N LEU A 60 0.54 2.55 -6.68
CA LEU A 60 0.05 2.11 -5.38
C LEU A 60 -0.36 3.31 -4.54
N ASP A 61 -1.31 3.09 -3.65
CA ASP A 61 -1.70 4.06 -2.65
C ASP A 61 -1.01 3.75 -1.32
N LEU A 62 -0.50 4.79 -0.65
CA LEU A 62 0.06 4.67 0.67
C LEU A 62 -1.05 4.39 1.69
N PRO A 63 -0.87 3.42 2.60
CA PRO A 63 -1.77 3.20 3.73
C PRO A 63 -2.01 4.47 4.54
N ASP A 64 -3.18 4.61 5.17
CA ASP A 64 -3.55 5.79 5.96
C ASP A 64 -2.62 6.08 7.15
N ASP A 65 -1.98 5.04 7.68
CA ASP A 65 -1.06 5.08 8.81
C ASP A 65 0.41 5.36 8.41
N VAL A 66 0.67 5.74 7.15
CA VAL A 66 2.00 6.15 6.68
C VAL A 66 2.01 7.67 6.44
N ASP A 67 2.99 8.39 6.98
CA ASP A 67 3.18 9.80 6.59
C ASP A 67 3.79 9.85 5.17
N PRO A 68 3.09 10.43 4.18
CA PRO A 68 3.59 10.52 2.81
C PRO A 68 4.91 11.30 2.67
N GLN A 69 5.29 12.15 3.63
CA GLN A 69 6.56 12.88 3.60
C GLN A 69 7.75 12.04 4.07
N THR A 70 7.50 10.90 4.71
CA THR A 70 8.55 10.01 5.24
C THR A 70 8.94 8.88 4.28
N VAL A 71 8.32 8.84 3.10
CA VAL A 71 8.61 7.84 2.08
C VAL A 71 10.02 8.03 1.55
N THR A 72 10.77 6.94 1.53
CA THR A 72 12.11 6.86 0.97
C THR A 72 12.17 5.82 -0.13
N CYS A 73 13.13 5.99 -1.04
CA CYS A 73 13.33 5.08 -2.16
C CYS A 73 14.82 4.79 -2.35
N SER A 74 15.15 3.54 -2.62
CA SER A 74 16.50 3.08 -2.93
C SER A 74 16.47 1.96 -3.96
N LEU A 75 17.56 1.77 -4.70
CA LEU A 75 17.72 0.68 -5.65
C LEU A 75 18.83 -0.25 -5.14
N VAL A 76 18.50 -1.53 -4.95
CA VAL A 76 19.44 -2.54 -4.44
C VAL A 76 19.32 -3.78 -5.31
N ASP A 77 20.42 -4.20 -5.94
CA ASP A 77 20.49 -5.39 -6.81
C ASP A 77 19.36 -5.48 -7.83
N GLY A 78 19.12 -4.38 -8.57
CA GLY A 78 18.08 -4.31 -9.60
C GLY A 78 16.66 -4.18 -9.04
N ARG A 79 16.46 -4.13 -7.72
CA ARG A 79 15.14 -4.01 -7.10
C ARG A 79 14.93 -2.65 -6.48
N LEU A 80 13.87 -1.97 -6.91
CA LEU A 80 13.45 -0.70 -6.32
C LEU A 80 12.73 -0.97 -5.00
N GLN A 81 13.28 -0.43 -3.91
CA GLN A 81 12.72 -0.50 -2.57
C GLN A 81 12.08 0.85 -2.23
N ILE A 82 10.84 0.79 -1.77
CA ILE A 82 10.08 1.93 -1.28
C ILE A 82 9.68 1.64 0.15
N GLN A 83 10.03 2.52 1.07
CA GLN A 83 9.88 2.28 2.51
C GLN A 83 9.42 3.53 3.24
N ALA A 84 8.62 3.34 4.28
CA ALA A 84 8.23 4.40 5.20
C ALA A 84 7.93 3.84 6.59
N PRO A 85 8.23 4.58 7.67
CA PRO A 85 7.72 4.25 8.99
C PRO A 85 6.19 4.34 9.01
N ARG A 86 5.55 3.44 9.76
CA ARG A 86 4.14 3.57 10.08
C ARG A 86 3.97 4.33 11.38
N GLU A 87 3.01 5.24 11.41
CA GLU A 87 2.54 5.83 12.65
C GLU A 87 1.94 4.72 13.51
N LYS A 88 2.46 4.59 14.74
CA LYS A 88 1.86 3.66 15.69
C LYS A 88 0.42 4.12 15.91
N ARG A 89 -0.56 3.31 15.49
CA ARG A 89 -1.89 3.42 16.07
C ARG A 89 -1.69 3.24 17.57
N GLN A 90 -1.94 4.29 18.35
CA GLN A 90 -1.91 4.22 19.80
C GLN A 90 -3.09 3.36 20.27
N SER A 91 -3.02 2.07 20.01
CA SER A 91 -3.70 1.06 20.79
C SER A 91 -2.72 0.73 21.90
N ASP A 92 -2.87 1.37 23.06
CA ASP A 92 -2.14 1.04 24.29
C ASP A 92 -2.42 -0.40 24.77
N GLY A 93 -3.10 -1.23 23.95
CA GLY A 93 -3.57 -2.56 24.32
C GLY A 93 -4.50 -2.56 25.53
N LYS A 94 -4.87 -1.37 26.03
CA LYS A 94 -5.67 -1.21 27.23
C LYS A 94 -7.07 -1.70 26.93
N GLU A 95 -7.42 -2.77 27.63
CA GLU A 95 -8.79 -3.24 27.73
C GLU A 95 -9.69 -2.06 28.11
N ARG A 96 -10.75 -1.84 27.32
CA ARG A 96 -11.81 -0.89 27.64
C ARG A 96 -13.10 -1.66 27.82
N ILE A 97 -13.79 -1.38 28.93
CA ILE A 97 -15.15 -1.88 29.14
C ILE A 97 -16.06 -1.13 28.16
N VAL A 98 -16.73 -1.87 27.28
CA VAL A 98 -17.75 -1.32 26.36
C VAL A 98 -19.13 -1.58 26.98
N PRO A 99 -19.87 -0.55 27.38
CA PRO A 99 -21.17 -0.73 28.03
C PRO A 99 -22.22 -1.24 27.03
N ILE A 100 -23.03 -2.22 27.47
CA ILE A 100 -24.17 -2.74 26.71
C ILE A 100 -25.40 -1.91 27.07
N ASN A 101 -25.98 -1.21 26.09
CA ASN A 101 -27.26 -0.52 26.25
C ASN A 101 -28.40 -1.42 25.78
N VAL A 102 -29.27 -1.83 26.70
CA VAL A 102 -30.50 -2.57 26.37
C VAL A 102 -31.64 -1.56 26.23
N THR A 103 -32.20 -1.44 25.02
CA THR A 103 -33.41 -0.66 24.79
C THR A 103 -34.64 -1.52 25.04
N PRO A 104 -35.59 -1.10 25.91
CA PRO A 104 -36.79 -1.89 26.17
C PRO A 104 -37.72 -1.88 24.95
N THR A 105 -37.99 -3.06 24.38
CA THR A 105 -39.09 -3.27 23.44
C THR A 105 -40.41 -3.22 24.22
N ASN A 106 -41.17 -2.14 24.06
CA ASN A 106 -42.43 -1.94 24.76
C ASN A 106 -43.50 -2.91 24.22
N ASN A 107 -43.64 -4.05 24.87
CA ASN A 107 -44.72 -5.00 24.59
C ASN A 107 -45.90 -4.62 25.50
N LYS A 108 -46.85 -3.84 24.96
CA LYS A 108 -48.12 -3.52 25.64
C LYS A 108 -48.84 -4.84 26.00
N THR A 109 -48.88 -5.18 27.28
CA THR A 109 -49.66 -6.32 27.79
C THR A 109 -51.03 -5.80 28.20
N ALA A 110 -52.08 -6.23 27.51
CA ALA A 110 -53.46 -5.92 27.87
C ALA A 110 -53.84 -6.65 29.17
N ALA A 111 -54.25 -5.91 30.19
CA ALA A 111 -54.78 -6.48 31.43
C ALA A 111 -56.21 -6.97 31.18
N VAL A 112 -56.46 -8.26 31.45
CA VAL A 112 -57.80 -8.87 31.48
C VAL A 112 -58.48 -8.42 32.76
N HIS A 113 -59.55 -7.64 32.64
CA HIS A 113 -60.38 -7.22 33.77
C HIS A 113 -61.47 -8.28 34.00
N VAL A 114 -61.43 -8.97 35.14
CA VAL A 114 -62.52 -9.84 35.61
C VAL A 114 -63.24 -9.08 36.72
N SER A 115 -64.51 -8.72 36.47
CA SER A 115 -65.40 -8.19 37.51
C SER A 115 -66.26 -9.33 38.07
N LEU A 116 -66.43 -9.32 39.40
CA LEU A 116 -67.40 -10.14 40.16
C LEU A 116 -68.85 -9.83 39.76
#